data_AF-A0A5P9EVQ7-F1
#
_entry.id   AF-A0A5P9EVQ7-F1
#
_cell.length_a   1.000
_cell.length_b   1.000
_cell.length_c   1.000
_cell.angle_alpha   90.00
_cell.angle_beta   90.00
_cell.angle_gamma   90.00
#
_symmetry.space_group_name_H-M   'P 1'
#
loop_
_entity.id
_entity.type
_entity.pdbx_description
1 polymer ?
#
loop_
_entity_poly.entity_id
_entity_poly.type
_entity_poly.pdbx_seq_one_letter_code
_entity_poly.pdbx_strand_id
1 'polypeptide(L)'
;MAVTRTCICFVVLLISLPLAAEENIPATESYGPLTKMTNLWLRGEISKRQIRELALRGRYVNSSDNDIAHVSFFLDEMQVVARGSSVSGRSAQINIQVNESKFDLDYDLVSMHLLINGHGSGLSNEQKFLLIVMSYRLAAEGWSKSLGIDQMEKSLIYNTLNYLSEMPTDYKMWVMAKEIKYPLH
;
A
#
# COMPACT_ATOMS: atom_id res chain seq x y z
N MET A 1 41.37 11.27 69.17
CA MET A 1 40.96 10.57 67.94
C MET A 1 40.08 11.51 67.15
N ALA A 2 40.57 11.92 65.99
CA ALA A 2 39.93 12.88 65.11
C ALA A 2 39.02 12.15 64.11
N VAL A 3 37.80 12.64 63.94
CA VAL A 3 37.11 12.65 62.64
C VAL A 3 36.50 14.04 62.47
N THR A 4 37.36 14.94 61.98
CA THR A 4 37.12 15.91 60.90
C THR A 4 35.83 15.69 60.08
N ARG A 5 35.11 16.66 59.50
CA ARG A 5 35.16 18.13 59.33
C ARG A 5 33.93 18.42 58.42
N THR A 6 33.05 19.38 58.75
CA THR A 6 32.74 20.61 57.96
C THR A 6 32.44 20.40 56.46
N CYS A 7 31.34 20.89 55.86
CA CYS A 7 31.02 22.30 55.56
C CYS A 7 29.61 22.39 54.90
N ILE A 8 28.71 23.31 55.30
CA ILE A 8 28.44 24.64 54.68
C ILE A 8 27.91 24.50 53.23
N CYS A 9 26.58 24.57 53.00
CA CYS A 9 25.71 25.74 52.75
C CYS A 9 25.72 26.26 51.29
N PHE A 10 24.60 26.92 50.94
CA PHE A 10 24.25 27.70 49.73
C PHE A 10 23.67 26.88 48.56
N VAL A 11 22.35 26.92 48.29
CA VAL A 11 21.47 28.03 47.84
C VAL A 11 21.83 28.51 46.42
N VAL A 12 20.99 28.06 45.48
CA VAL A 12 20.43 28.74 44.29
C VAL A 12 21.41 29.21 43.19
N LEU A 13 21.22 28.68 41.98
CA LEU A 13 20.90 29.39 40.72
C LEU A 13 21.00 28.37 39.58
N LEU A 14 19.89 28.04 38.90
CA LEU A 14 19.50 28.62 37.61
C LEU A 14 20.57 28.49 36.51
N ILE A 15 20.13 27.87 35.40
CA ILE A 15 20.66 27.97 34.04
C ILE A 15 21.89 27.09 33.78
N SER A 16 21.63 25.92 33.19
CA SER A 16 22.30 25.37 32.01
C SER A 16 21.75 23.96 31.74
N LEU A 17 20.61 23.86 31.05
CA LEU A 17 20.35 22.67 30.23
C LEU A 17 21.51 22.60 29.23
N PRO A 18 22.34 21.54 29.20
CA PRO A 18 23.07 21.27 27.99
C PRO A 18 22.02 20.87 26.97
N LEU A 19 21.99 21.65 25.89
CA LEU A 19 21.56 21.29 24.54
C LEU A 19 21.03 19.86 24.45
N ALA A 20 19.75 19.74 24.09
CA ALA A 20 19.25 18.51 23.49
C ALA A 20 20.30 18.09 22.45
N ALA A 21 21.08 17.07 22.78
CA ALA A 21 21.73 16.29 21.78
C ALA A 21 20.55 15.74 20.98
N GLU A 22 20.29 16.36 19.83
CA GLU A 22 19.85 15.59 18.67
C GLU A 22 20.86 14.45 18.58
N GLU A 23 20.53 13.34 19.25
CA GLU A 23 20.88 12.04 18.75
C GLU A 23 20.37 12.06 17.32
N ASN A 24 21.28 12.36 16.40
CA ASN A 24 21.25 11.83 15.06
C ASN A 24 21.05 10.34 15.25
N ILE A 25 19.80 9.90 15.35
CA ILE A 25 19.40 8.54 15.07
C ILE A 25 19.81 8.41 13.61
N PRO A 26 20.92 7.71 13.27
CA PRO A 26 21.19 7.45 11.87
C PRO A 26 19.93 6.77 11.35
N ALA A 27 19.32 7.33 10.30
CA ALA A 27 18.17 6.75 9.66
C ALA A 27 18.45 5.26 9.50
N THR A 28 17.70 4.44 10.24
CA THR A 28 17.87 3.00 10.21
C THR A 28 17.65 2.61 8.75
N GLU A 29 18.72 2.26 8.04
CA GLU A 29 18.60 1.69 6.70
C GLU A 29 17.75 0.44 6.87
N SER A 30 16.45 0.55 6.53
CA SER A 30 15.53 -0.58 6.62
C SER A 30 15.92 -1.58 5.54
N TYR A 31 16.85 -2.47 5.88
CA TYR A 31 17.19 -3.67 5.12
C TYR A 31 16.07 -4.71 5.28
N GLY A 32 14.82 -4.29 5.08
CA GLY A 32 13.69 -5.18 5.02
C GLY A 32 13.85 -6.17 3.86
N PRO A 33 13.39 -7.43 4.02
CA PRO A 33 13.34 -8.40 2.92
C PRO A 33 12.66 -7.82 1.68
N LEU A 34 11.59 -7.02 1.84
CA LEU A 34 10.90 -6.35 0.74
C LEU A 34 11.79 -5.34 0.00
N THR A 35 12.51 -4.45 0.69
CA THR A 35 13.43 -3.46 0.07
C THR A 35 14.46 -4.14 -0.82
N LYS A 36 15.06 -5.24 -0.34
CA LYS A 36 16.00 -6.03 -1.14
C LYS A 36 15.34 -6.61 -2.39
N MET A 37 14.12 -7.15 -2.27
CA MET A 37 13.39 -7.73 -3.40
C MET A 37 12.94 -6.67 -4.40
N THR A 38 12.57 -5.48 -3.94
CA THR A 38 12.30 -4.31 -4.79
C THR A 38 13.53 -3.94 -5.62
N ASN A 39 14.72 -3.90 -5.02
CA ASN A 39 15.96 -3.62 -5.75
C ASN A 39 16.27 -4.66 -6.82
N LEU A 40 16.07 -5.96 -6.52
CA LEU A 40 16.21 -7.03 -7.51
C LEU A 40 15.17 -6.91 -8.63
N TRP A 41 13.94 -6.54 -8.28
CA TRP A 41 12.88 -6.29 -9.25
C TRP A 41 13.22 -5.14 -10.20
N LEU A 42 13.70 -4.01 -9.68
CA LEU A 42 14.11 -2.84 -10.47
C LEU A 42 15.24 -3.16 -11.46
N ARG A 43 16.11 -4.12 -11.13
CA ARG A 43 17.19 -4.61 -12.00
C ARG A 43 16.76 -5.71 -12.97
N GLY A 44 15.51 -6.20 -12.87
CA GLY A 44 15.03 -7.34 -13.65
C GLY A 44 15.62 -8.69 -13.22
N GLU A 45 16.20 -8.76 -12.02
CA GLU A 45 16.89 -9.95 -11.48
C GLU A 45 15.96 -10.85 -10.66
N ILE A 46 14.69 -10.46 -10.50
CA ILE A 46 13.69 -11.25 -9.79
C ILE A 46 12.92 -12.18 -10.74
N SER A 47 12.79 -13.44 -10.36
CA SER A 47 11.96 -14.41 -11.09
C SER A 47 10.49 -14.34 -10.66
N LYS A 48 9.59 -14.76 -11.57
CA LYS A 48 8.15 -14.90 -11.25
C LYS A 48 7.89 -15.86 -10.07
N ARG A 49 8.75 -16.88 -9.91
CA ARG A 49 8.67 -17.82 -8.79
C ARG A 49 8.91 -17.11 -7.46
N GLN A 50 9.93 -16.25 -7.38
CA GLN A 50 10.22 -15.48 -6.17
C GLN A 50 9.09 -14.52 -5.80
N ILE A 51 8.48 -13.86 -6.80
CA ILE A 51 7.31 -12.99 -6.57
C ILE A 51 6.15 -13.82 -6.01
N ARG A 52 5.88 -15.01 -6.57
CA ARG A 52 4.84 -15.91 -6.06
C ARG A 52 5.14 -16.36 -4.63
N GLU A 53 6.38 -16.72 -4.30
CA GLU A 53 6.77 -17.11 -2.95
C GLU A 53 6.54 -15.97 -1.94
N LEU A 54 6.85 -14.72 -2.31
CA LEU A 54 6.52 -13.54 -1.49
C LEU A 54 5.00 -13.38 -1.30
N ALA A 55 4.22 -13.55 -2.38
CA ALA A 55 2.76 -13.46 -2.32
C ALA A 55 2.13 -14.51 -1.38
N LEU A 56 2.75 -15.69 -1.26
CA LEU A 56 2.32 -16.74 -0.34
C LEU A 56 2.76 -16.51 1.11
N ARG A 57 3.88 -15.79 1.33
CA ARG A 57 4.39 -15.46 2.67
C ARG A 57 3.61 -14.35 3.36
N GLY A 58 3.06 -13.40 2.60
CA GLY A 58 2.32 -12.29 3.17
C GLY A 58 1.03 -12.74 3.85
N ARG A 59 0.64 -12.03 4.91
CA ARG A 59 -0.65 -12.25 5.57
C ARG A 59 -1.75 -11.68 4.67
N TYR A 60 -2.64 -12.57 4.23
CA TYR A 60 -3.73 -12.23 3.33
C TYR A 60 -5.06 -12.41 4.06
N VAL A 61 -5.92 -11.39 4.01
CA VAL A 61 -7.28 -11.44 4.55
C VAL A 61 -8.22 -10.88 3.50
N ASN A 62 -9.27 -11.64 3.17
CA ASN A 62 -10.34 -11.16 2.32
C ASN A 62 -11.70 -11.37 2.98
N SER A 63 -12.67 -10.59 2.53
CA SER A 63 -14.08 -10.76 2.86
C SER A 63 -14.90 -10.23 1.69
N SER A 64 -16.02 -10.88 1.40
CA SER A 64 -16.94 -10.41 0.36
C SER A 64 -18.37 -10.69 0.81
N ASP A 65 -19.15 -9.64 0.98
CA ASP A 65 -20.56 -9.67 1.34
C ASP A 65 -21.31 -8.72 0.38
N ASN A 66 -22.44 -9.17 -0.18
CA ASN A 66 -23.39 -8.43 -1.05
C ASN A 66 -22.86 -7.10 -1.61
N ASP A 67 -22.33 -7.12 -2.84
CA ASP A 67 -21.80 -5.97 -3.60
C ASP A 67 -20.59 -5.25 -3.00
N ILE A 68 -20.01 -5.78 -1.91
CA ILE A 68 -18.82 -5.23 -1.25
C ILE A 68 -17.73 -6.29 -1.19
N ALA A 69 -16.60 -6.02 -1.86
CA ALA A 69 -15.38 -6.81 -1.74
C ALA A 69 -14.33 -6.05 -0.94
N HIS A 70 -13.68 -6.76 -0.03
CA HIS A 70 -12.58 -6.23 0.76
C HIS A 70 -11.41 -7.20 0.76
N VAL A 71 -10.21 -6.66 0.60
CA VAL A 71 -8.98 -7.43 0.69
C VAL A 71 -7.89 -6.60 1.34
N SER A 72 -7.11 -7.27 2.18
CA SER A 72 -5.91 -6.71 2.76
C SER A 72 -4.76 -7.70 2.65
N PHE A 73 -3.58 -7.16 2.39
CA PHE A 73 -2.35 -7.90 2.27
C PHE A 73 -1.26 -7.20 3.06
N PHE A 74 -0.56 -7.94 3.91
CA PHE A 74 0.54 -7.44 4.72
C PHE A 74 1.80 -8.25 4.39
N LEU A 75 2.88 -7.56 4.10
CA LEU A 75 4.17 -8.19 3.85
C LEU A 75 5.25 -7.32 4.49
N ASP A 76 6.03 -7.92 5.38
CA ASP A 76 6.95 -7.23 6.28
C ASP A 76 6.20 -6.09 7.03
N GLU A 77 6.68 -4.85 6.94
CA GLU A 77 6.07 -3.67 7.59
C GLU A 77 5.11 -2.90 6.68
N MET A 78 4.83 -3.42 5.47
CA MET A 78 3.97 -2.76 4.50
C MET A 78 2.62 -3.44 4.34
N GLN A 79 1.63 -2.65 3.94
CA GLN A 79 0.24 -3.06 3.81
C GLN A 79 -0.39 -2.51 2.53
N VAL A 80 -1.22 -3.34 1.90
CA VAL A 80 -2.23 -2.89 0.95
C VAL A 80 -3.61 -3.24 1.49
N VAL A 81 -4.55 -2.31 1.37
CA VAL A 81 -5.97 -2.51 1.59
C VAL A 81 -6.69 -2.07 0.32
N ALA A 82 -7.60 -2.89 -0.18
CA ALA A 82 -8.48 -2.54 -1.26
C ALA A 82 -9.92 -2.86 -0.88
N ARG A 83 -10.82 -1.91 -1.15
CA ARG A 83 -12.26 -2.03 -0.95
C ARG A 83 -12.95 -1.71 -2.26
N GLY A 84 -13.89 -2.53 -2.67
CA GLY A 84 -14.74 -2.29 -3.81
C GLY A 84 -16.19 -2.36 -3.37
N SER A 85 -17.00 -1.40 -3.80
CA SER A 85 -18.44 -1.37 -3.54
C SER A 85 -19.18 -1.03 -4.83
N SER A 86 -20.10 -1.90 -5.26
CA SER A 86 -21.07 -1.58 -6.30
C SER A 86 -22.26 -0.84 -5.68
N VAL A 87 -22.62 0.31 -6.26
CA VAL A 87 -23.61 1.22 -5.67
C VAL A 87 -24.99 1.04 -6.31
N SER A 88 -25.07 0.60 -7.58
CA SER A 88 -26.36 0.48 -8.29
C SER A 88 -26.33 -0.30 -9.62
N GLY A 89 -25.36 -1.20 -9.84
CA GLY A 89 -25.18 -1.89 -11.14
C GLY A 89 -24.78 -0.98 -12.31
N ARG A 90 -24.75 0.35 -12.09
CA ARG A 90 -24.32 1.38 -13.04
C ARG A 90 -22.98 2.01 -12.67
N SER A 91 -22.58 1.92 -11.41
CA SER A 91 -21.31 2.43 -10.93
C SER A 91 -20.72 1.56 -9.84
N ALA A 92 -19.40 1.58 -9.74
CA ALA A 92 -18.64 0.96 -8.67
C ALA A 92 -17.61 1.95 -8.13
N GLN A 93 -17.28 1.84 -6.85
CA GLN A 93 -16.25 2.63 -6.20
C GLN A 93 -15.17 1.70 -5.67
N ILE A 94 -13.91 2.01 -5.98
CA ILE A 94 -12.74 1.28 -5.47
C ILE A 94 -11.89 2.25 -4.64
N ASN A 95 -11.68 1.92 -3.38
CA ASN A 95 -10.72 2.58 -2.51
C ASN A 95 -9.50 1.67 -2.33
N ILE A 96 -8.30 2.18 -2.61
CA ILE A 96 -7.03 1.49 -2.39
C ILE A 96 -6.16 2.32 -1.48
N GLN A 97 -5.59 1.67 -0.47
CA GLN A 97 -4.58 2.24 0.40
C GLN A 97 -3.33 1.36 0.34
N VAL A 98 -2.19 1.96 0.02
CA VAL A 98 -0.86 1.32 0.07
C VAL A 98 -0.03 2.09 1.09
N ASN A 99 0.11 1.55 2.30
CA ASN A 99 0.60 2.28 3.48
C ASN A 99 -0.11 3.65 3.64
N GLU A 100 0.64 4.76 3.54
CA GLU A 100 0.13 6.13 3.63
C GLU A 100 -0.53 6.63 2.34
N SER A 101 -0.24 6.00 1.20
CA SER A 101 -0.79 6.40 -0.09
C SER A 101 -2.23 5.92 -0.26
N LYS A 102 -3.12 6.81 -0.69
CA LYS A 102 -4.56 6.53 -0.84
C LYS A 102 -5.03 6.89 -2.25
N PHE A 103 -5.93 6.08 -2.77
CA PHE A 103 -6.54 6.22 -4.08
C PHE A 103 -8.03 5.95 -3.95
N ASP A 104 -8.84 6.92 -4.30
CA ASP A 104 -10.28 6.76 -4.47
C ASP A 104 -10.58 6.77 -5.96
N LEU A 105 -11.29 5.77 -6.46
CA LEU A 105 -11.60 5.62 -7.87
C LEU A 105 -13.09 5.32 -8.04
N ASP A 106 -13.79 6.17 -8.76
CA ASP A 106 -15.15 5.90 -9.20
C ASP A 106 -15.13 5.28 -10.61
N TYR A 107 -16.04 4.34 -10.87
CA TYR A 107 -16.20 3.64 -12.14
C TYR A 107 -17.62 3.83 -12.66
N ASP A 108 -17.76 4.27 -13.92
CA ASP A 108 -19.01 4.21 -14.66
C ASP A 108 -19.06 2.90 -15.48
N LEU A 109 -20.03 2.03 -15.14
CA LEU A 109 -20.21 0.72 -15.76
C LEU A 109 -21.11 0.77 -17.01
N VAL A 110 -21.85 1.88 -17.22
CA VAL A 110 -22.81 2.01 -18.32
C VAL A 110 -22.15 2.46 -19.61
N SER A 111 -21.29 3.46 -19.54
CA SER A 111 -20.61 3.98 -20.72
C SER A 111 -19.50 3.04 -21.22
N MET A 112 -19.12 2.03 -20.43
CA MET A 112 -17.88 1.25 -20.59
C MET A 112 -16.63 2.13 -20.74
N HIS A 113 -16.76 3.43 -20.46
CA HIS A 113 -15.69 4.40 -20.41
C HIS A 113 -15.28 4.47 -18.95
N LEU A 114 -14.10 3.97 -18.67
CA LEU A 114 -13.58 3.94 -17.32
C LEU A 114 -13.08 5.36 -16.98
N LEU A 115 -14.03 6.19 -16.58
CA LEU A 115 -13.80 7.50 -16.00
C LEU A 115 -13.28 7.28 -14.59
N ILE A 116 -11.96 7.10 -14.42
CA ILE A 116 -11.31 7.14 -13.12
C ILE A 116 -11.36 8.58 -12.63
N ASN A 117 -12.48 8.94 -12.04
CA ASN A 117 -12.52 10.11 -11.18
C ASN A 117 -11.82 9.67 -9.90
N GLY A 118 -10.53 9.98 -9.87
CA GLY A 118 -9.72 9.60 -8.75
C GLY A 118 -8.68 10.64 -8.38
N HIS A 119 -8.42 10.65 -7.09
CA HIS A 119 -7.44 11.48 -6.43
C HIS A 119 -6.48 10.50 -5.76
N GLY A 120 -5.19 10.63 -6.04
CA GLY A 120 -4.22 9.73 -5.45
C GLY A 120 -2.82 10.32 -5.37
N SER A 121 -2.09 9.91 -4.34
CA SER A 121 -0.67 10.22 -4.18
C SER A 121 0.20 9.41 -5.15
N GLY A 122 1.46 9.80 -5.29
CA GLY A 122 2.45 8.95 -5.97
C GLY A 122 2.71 7.67 -5.17
N LEU A 123 3.35 6.70 -5.82
CA LEU A 123 3.76 5.44 -5.20
C LEU A 123 5.28 5.31 -5.21
N SER A 124 5.89 4.94 -4.09
CA SER A 124 7.30 4.55 -4.07
C SER A 124 7.53 3.24 -4.85
N ASN A 125 8.79 2.93 -5.17
CA ASN A 125 9.12 1.67 -5.83
C ASN A 125 8.72 0.45 -4.99
N GLU A 126 8.88 0.52 -3.67
CA GLU A 126 8.48 -0.52 -2.72
C GLU A 126 6.97 -0.70 -2.72
N GLN A 127 6.21 0.41 -2.73
CA GLN A 127 4.75 0.38 -2.77
C GLN A 127 4.26 -0.25 -4.09
N LYS A 128 4.89 0.09 -5.22
CA LYS A 128 4.60 -0.55 -6.52
C LYS A 128 4.94 -2.03 -6.53
N PHE A 129 6.11 -2.40 -5.99
CA PHE A 129 6.50 -3.81 -5.91
C PHE A 129 5.54 -4.61 -5.03
N LEU A 130 5.08 -4.03 -3.92
CA LEU A 130 4.06 -4.62 -3.06
C LEU A 130 2.73 -4.83 -3.80
N LEU A 131 2.30 -3.87 -4.64
CA LEU A 131 1.13 -4.04 -5.50
C LEU A 131 1.30 -5.20 -6.47
N ILE A 132 2.48 -5.39 -7.08
CA ILE A 132 2.78 -6.53 -7.95
C ILE A 132 2.63 -7.84 -7.16
N VAL A 133 3.23 -7.93 -5.97
CA VAL A 133 3.14 -9.11 -5.10
C VAL A 133 1.69 -9.41 -4.74
N MET A 134 0.91 -8.38 -4.39
CA MET A 134 -0.52 -8.53 -4.09
C MET A 134 -1.31 -9.00 -5.31
N SER A 135 -1.08 -8.45 -6.50
CA SER A 135 -1.73 -8.90 -7.74
C SER A 135 -1.47 -10.37 -8.03
N TYR A 136 -0.25 -10.85 -7.76
CA TYR A 136 0.06 -12.29 -7.82
C TYR A 136 -0.74 -13.11 -6.80
N ARG A 137 -0.93 -12.59 -5.57
CA ARG A 137 -1.78 -13.25 -4.58
C ARG A 137 -3.23 -13.31 -5.04
N LEU A 138 -3.79 -12.21 -5.52
CA LEU A 138 -5.17 -12.14 -6.03
C LEU A 138 -5.39 -13.07 -7.23
N ALA A 139 -4.43 -13.14 -8.15
CA ALA A 139 -4.50 -14.06 -9.28
C ALA A 139 -4.49 -15.54 -8.82
N ALA A 140 -3.74 -15.87 -7.75
CA ALA A 140 -3.75 -17.20 -7.16
C ALA A 140 -5.07 -17.55 -6.48
N GLU A 141 -5.76 -16.56 -5.92
CA GLU A 141 -7.13 -16.67 -5.36
C GLU A 141 -8.22 -16.64 -6.45
N GLY A 142 -7.84 -16.53 -7.73
CA GLY A 142 -8.77 -16.54 -8.86
C GLY A 142 -9.49 -15.22 -9.13
N TRP A 143 -9.11 -14.11 -8.47
CA TRP A 143 -9.81 -12.83 -8.60
C TRP A 143 -9.72 -12.24 -10.01
N SER A 144 -8.66 -12.58 -10.76
CA SER A 144 -8.49 -12.18 -12.15
C SER A 144 -9.44 -12.86 -13.14
N LYS A 145 -10.16 -13.90 -12.70
CA LYS A 145 -11.09 -14.71 -13.51
C LYS A 145 -12.51 -14.70 -12.95
N SER A 146 -12.78 -13.87 -11.95
CA SER A 146 -14.09 -13.67 -11.37
C SER A 146 -15.09 -13.21 -12.44
N LEU A 147 -16.22 -13.90 -12.58
CA LEU A 147 -17.27 -13.62 -13.57
C LEU A 147 -18.61 -13.43 -12.85
N GLY A 148 -19.42 -12.50 -13.36
CA GLY A 148 -20.75 -12.17 -12.84
C GLY A 148 -20.80 -10.89 -11.99
N ILE A 149 -22.03 -10.46 -11.66
CA ILE A 149 -22.30 -9.20 -10.95
C ILE A 149 -21.74 -9.25 -9.53
N ASP A 150 -21.99 -10.33 -8.78
CA ASP A 150 -21.50 -10.53 -7.40
C ASP A 150 -19.97 -10.69 -7.26
N GLN A 151 -19.24 -10.72 -8.39
CA GLN A 151 -17.79 -10.85 -8.41
C GLN A 151 -17.10 -9.71 -9.18
N MET A 152 -17.87 -8.73 -9.63
CA MET A 152 -17.40 -7.58 -10.38
C MET A 152 -16.40 -6.76 -9.57
N GLU A 153 -16.65 -6.55 -8.27
CA GLU A 153 -15.79 -5.78 -7.37
C GLU A 153 -14.42 -6.46 -7.24
N LYS A 154 -14.37 -7.80 -7.18
CA LYS A 154 -13.11 -8.55 -7.12
C LYS A 154 -12.27 -8.34 -8.39
N SER A 155 -12.91 -8.42 -9.55
CA SER A 155 -12.27 -8.17 -10.83
C SER A 155 -11.79 -6.72 -10.95
N LEU A 156 -12.62 -5.75 -10.56
CA LEU A 156 -12.25 -4.33 -10.56
C LEU A 156 -11.06 -4.08 -9.64
N ILE A 157 -11.09 -4.54 -8.38
CA ILE A 157 -9.95 -4.43 -7.45
C ILE A 157 -8.67 -4.98 -8.09
N TYR A 158 -8.72 -6.18 -8.67
CA TYR A 158 -7.56 -6.79 -9.32
C TYR A 158 -7.02 -5.91 -10.45
N ASN A 159 -7.89 -5.44 -11.34
CA ASN A 159 -7.51 -4.60 -12.48
C ASN A 159 -6.95 -3.25 -12.03
N THR A 160 -7.53 -2.63 -11.00
CA THR A 160 -7.05 -1.37 -10.44
C THR A 160 -5.67 -1.52 -9.82
N LEU A 161 -5.43 -2.56 -9.02
CA LEU A 161 -4.13 -2.80 -8.42
C LEU A 161 -3.06 -3.06 -9.48
N ASN A 162 -3.40 -3.82 -10.53
CA ASN A 162 -2.50 -4.03 -11.66
C ASN A 162 -2.17 -2.70 -12.38
N TYR A 163 -3.18 -1.88 -12.64
CA TYR A 163 -3.00 -0.56 -13.24
C TYR A 163 -2.07 0.33 -12.39
N LEU A 164 -2.35 0.48 -11.09
CA LEU A 164 -1.53 1.28 -10.17
C LEU A 164 -0.08 0.77 -10.10
N SER A 165 0.14 -0.54 -10.19
CA SER A 165 1.48 -1.14 -10.17
C SER A 165 2.34 -0.77 -11.38
N GLU A 166 1.72 -0.39 -12.50
CA GLU A 166 2.39 -0.01 -13.75
C GLU A 166 2.59 1.51 -13.87
N MET A 167 1.91 2.32 -13.04
CA MET A 167 1.98 3.79 -13.10
C MET A 167 3.36 4.34 -12.71
N PRO A 168 3.84 5.46 -13.28
CA PRO A 168 5.09 6.11 -12.84
C PRO A 168 5.03 6.49 -11.34
N THR A 169 6.16 6.42 -10.64
CA THR A 169 6.24 6.59 -9.17
C THR A 169 5.88 7.99 -8.69
N ASP A 170 6.17 9.00 -9.50
CA ASP A 170 5.89 10.42 -9.25
C ASP A 170 4.50 10.85 -9.76
N TYR A 171 3.79 9.96 -10.44
CA TYR A 171 2.50 10.28 -11.04
C TYR A 171 1.42 10.39 -9.95
N LYS A 172 0.94 11.62 -9.72
CA LYS A 172 -0.26 11.87 -8.91
C LYS A 172 -1.48 11.74 -9.79
N MET A 173 -2.44 10.92 -9.40
CA MET A 173 -3.71 10.84 -10.13
C MET A 173 -4.55 12.06 -9.82
N TRP A 174 -4.84 12.83 -10.86
CA TRP A 174 -5.86 13.89 -10.86
C TRP A 174 -6.79 13.58 -12.03
N VAL A 175 -8.04 13.17 -11.74
CA VAL A 175 -9.15 12.97 -12.69
C VAL A 175 -8.69 12.45 -14.06
N MET A 176 -8.59 11.13 -14.21
CA MET A 176 -8.22 10.49 -15.48
C MET A 176 -9.39 9.75 -16.10
N ALA A 177 -9.80 10.15 -17.30
CA ALA A 177 -10.63 9.30 -18.15
C ALA A 177 -9.73 8.32 -18.91
N LYS A 178 -9.80 7.01 -18.64
CA LYS A 178 -9.05 5.99 -19.39
C LYS A 178 -9.97 4.83 -19.75
N GLU A 179 -10.16 4.56 -21.05
CA GLU A 179 -10.94 3.43 -21.53
C GLU A 179 -10.28 2.08 -21.16
N ILE A 180 -11.02 1.13 -20.58
CA ILE A 180 -10.61 -0.27 -20.44
C ILE A 180 -11.71 -1.15 -21.03
N LYS A 181 -11.33 -2.02 -21.97
CA LYS A 181 -12.24 -2.98 -22.59
C LYS A 181 -12.55 -4.11 -21.62
N TYR A 182 -13.78 -4.13 -21.10
CA TYR A 182 -14.33 -5.31 -20.44
C TYR A 182 -14.81 -6.30 -21.51
N PRO A 183 -14.41 -7.59 -21.47
CA PRO A 183 -15.13 -8.60 -22.21
C PRO A 183 -16.46 -8.85 -21.50
N LEU A 184 -17.55 -8.40 -22.11
CA LEU A 184 -18.90 -8.89 -21.79
C LEU A 184 -18.98 -10.32 -22.33
N HIS A 185 -19.07 -11.30 -21.43
CA HIS A 185 -19.50 -12.66 -21.76
C HIS A 185 -20.88 -12.89 -21.17
#